data_AF-A0A2M8HK99-F1
#
_entry.id   AF-A0A2M8HK99-F1
#
_cell.length_a   1.000
_cell.length_b   1.000
_cell.length_c   1.000
_cell.angle_alpha   90.00
_cell.angle_beta   90.00
_cell.angle_gamma   90.00
#
_symmetry.space_group_name_H-M   'P 1'
#
loop_
_entity.id
_entity.type
_entity.pdbx_description
1 polymer ?
#
loop_
_entity_poly.entity_id
_entity_poly.type
_entity_poly.pdbx_seq_one_letter_code
_entity_poly.pdbx_strand_id
1 'polypeptide(L)'
;MYWIRFFLLSLFVFVPIACNAERSLYNKGLEEEQQGRFSEAIYYYELSLKENSEFIDSHRRIGSLLAKHPESWGVAIWHLEKALAQSPKDKNLRLELSLLYLANEKWMDFEKQLSFWNTNGEKDFFLGLSALYNCETKTTKLQSFSDTVRSMEFIPEFWKSRCQNKTSNN
;
A
#
# COMPACT_ATOMS: atom_id res chain seq x y z
N MET A 1 -17.47 56.40 40.63
CA MET A 1 -18.65 55.60 40.24
C MET A 1 -18.42 55.15 38.80
N TYR A 2 -17.68 54.04 38.64
CA TYR A 2 -18.10 52.84 37.90
C TYR A 2 -18.02 52.98 36.36
N TRP A 3 -17.46 52.12 35.51
CA TRP A 3 -16.97 50.72 35.55
C TRP A 3 -16.08 50.48 34.32
N ILE A 4 -14.91 49.83 34.49
CA ILE A 4 -14.58 48.46 34.03
C ILE A 4 -14.16 48.33 32.55
N ARG A 5 -12.83 48.24 32.41
CA ARG A 5 -12.03 47.30 31.58
C ARG A 5 -12.61 46.89 30.22
N PHE A 6 -11.97 47.42 29.17
CA PHE A 6 -11.81 46.76 27.87
C PHE A 6 -11.27 45.33 28.08
N PHE A 7 -12.17 44.36 28.08
CA PHE A 7 -11.84 42.95 28.03
C PHE A 7 -11.51 42.63 26.56
N LEU A 8 -10.29 42.98 26.13
CA LEU A 8 -9.69 42.41 24.93
C LEU A 8 -9.48 40.93 25.24
N LEU A 9 -10.51 40.11 24.94
CA LEU A 9 -10.35 38.68 24.73
C LEU A 9 -9.39 38.51 23.56
N SER A 10 -8.09 38.52 23.84
CA SER A 10 -7.15 37.81 23.02
C SER A 10 -7.64 36.36 23.03
N LEU A 11 -8.35 35.97 21.98
CA LEU A 11 -8.42 34.57 21.57
C LEU A 11 -6.97 34.16 21.33
N PHE A 12 -6.31 33.74 22.41
CA PHE A 12 -5.24 32.77 22.32
C PHE A 12 -5.93 31.56 21.70
N VAL A 13 -5.95 31.52 20.37
CA VAL A 13 -6.06 30.26 19.65
C VAL A 13 -4.88 29.50 20.20
N PHE A 14 -5.15 28.66 21.19
CA PHE A 14 -4.29 27.57 21.55
C PHE A 14 -4.33 26.71 20.31
N VAL A 15 -3.54 27.06 19.29
CA VAL A 15 -3.10 26.11 18.30
C VAL A 15 -2.31 25.16 19.18
N PRO A 16 -2.83 23.97 19.52
CA PRO A 16 -1.96 23.00 20.14
C PRO A 16 -0.81 22.90 19.15
N ILE A 17 0.39 23.25 19.61
CA ILE A 17 1.59 22.84 18.91
C ILE A 17 1.51 21.32 19.04
N ALA A 18 0.82 20.70 18.08
CA ALA A 18 0.77 19.26 17.97
C ALA A 18 2.22 18.89 17.74
N CYS A 19 2.88 18.49 18.82
CA CYS A 19 4.02 17.64 18.70
C CYS A 19 3.48 16.45 17.91
N ASN A 20 3.89 16.33 16.64
CA ASN A 20 3.46 15.24 15.76
C ASN A 20 4.15 13.97 16.25
N ALA A 21 3.71 13.45 17.38
CA ALA A 21 4.23 12.28 18.05
C ALA A 21 4.14 11.07 17.12
N GLU A 22 3.08 10.97 16.32
CA GLU A 22 2.90 9.96 15.28
C GLU A 22 4.03 10.02 14.23
N ARG A 23 4.46 11.22 13.83
CA ARG A 23 5.54 11.42 12.85
C ARG A 23 6.90 11.10 13.45
N SER A 24 7.13 11.46 14.72
CA SER A 24 8.36 11.10 15.44
C SER A 24 8.50 9.58 15.57
N LEU A 25 7.42 8.90 15.98
CA LEU A 25 7.37 7.44 16.07
C LEU A 25 7.54 6.78 14.70
N TYR A 26 6.89 7.31 13.66
CA TYR A 26 7.09 6.84 12.28
C TYR A 26 8.54 6.96 11.82
N ASN A 27 9.19 8.10 12.07
CA ASN A 27 10.60 8.28 11.71
C ASN A 27 11.51 7.30 12.44
N LYS A 28 11.20 6.98 13.71
CA LYS A 28 11.92 5.93 14.44
C LYS A 28 11.69 4.55 13.83
N GLY A 29 10.46 4.25 13.42
CA GLY A 29 10.17 3.02 12.66
C GLY A 29 10.99 2.92 11.37
N LEU A 30 11.14 4.02 10.62
CA LEU A 30 12.01 4.06 9.43
C LEU A 30 13.47 3.78 9.75
N GLU A 31 13.98 4.31 10.87
CA GLU A 31 15.35 4.06 11.33
C GLU A 31 15.57 2.57 11.65
N GLU A 32 14.64 1.94 12.37
CA GLU A 32 14.69 0.49 12.65
C GLU A 32 14.60 -0.33 11.35
N GLU A 33 13.71 0.05 10.43
CA GLU A 33 13.56 -0.62 9.12
C GLU A 33 14.86 -0.56 8.32
N GLN A 34 15.51 0.61 8.27
CA GLN A 34 16.79 0.80 7.57
C GLN A 34 17.90 -0.08 8.16
N GLN A 35 17.83 -0.36 9.46
CA GLN A 35 18.78 -1.24 10.16
C GLN A 35 18.39 -2.73 10.05
N GLY A 36 17.35 -3.07 9.29
CA GLY A 36 16.87 -4.43 9.08
C GLY A 36 16.08 -5.00 10.27
N ARG A 37 15.77 -4.18 11.27
CA ARG A 37 15.01 -4.56 12.48
C ARG A 37 13.51 -4.39 12.24
N PHE A 38 12.97 -5.28 11.41
CA PHE A 38 11.59 -5.16 10.92
C PHE A 38 10.53 -5.29 12.01
N SER A 39 10.75 -6.11 13.04
CA SER A 39 9.82 -6.24 14.16
C SER A 39 9.73 -4.95 14.98
N GLU A 40 10.87 -4.32 15.26
CA GLU A 40 10.97 -3.04 15.95
C GLU A 40 10.38 -1.91 15.10
N ALA A 41 10.60 -1.94 13.78
CA ALA A 41 9.99 -0.99 12.85
C ALA A 41 8.46 -1.04 12.93
N ILE A 42 7.87 -2.24 12.83
CA ILE A 42 6.43 -2.45 12.95
C ILE A 42 5.93 -1.94 14.30
N TYR A 43 6.63 -2.24 15.40
CA TYR A 43 6.27 -1.74 16.72
C TYR A 43 6.17 -0.21 16.77
N TYR A 44 7.14 0.54 16.24
CA TYR A 44 7.05 2.00 16.22
C TYR A 44 5.98 2.53 15.27
N TYR A 45 5.72 1.86 14.14
CA TYR A 45 4.60 2.22 13.29
C TYR A 45 3.25 2.00 13.96
N GLU A 46 3.09 0.92 14.75
CA GLU A 46 1.90 0.69 15.55
C GLU A 46 1.74 1.75 16.63
N LEU A 47 2.83 2.14 17.31
CA LEU A 47 2.78 3.27 18.25
C LEU A 47 2.38 4.57 17.55
N SER A 48 2.90 4.83 16.34
CA SER A 48 2.49 5.97 15.52
C SER A 48 0.98 5.93 15.24
N LEU A 49 0.42 4.75 14.94
CA LEU A 49 -1.03 4.58 14.77
C LEU A 49 -1.85 4.69 16.06
N LYS A 50 -1.24 4.47 17.24
CA LYS A 50 -1.91 4.77 18.52
C LYS A 50 -2.08 6.27 18.75
N GLU A 51 -1.12 7.08 18.31
CA GLU A 51 -1.20 8.53 18.37
C GLU A 51 -2.15 9.10 17.30
N ASN A 52 -2.10 8.54 16.08
CA ASN A 52 -3.01 8.88 15.00
C ASN A 52 -3.39 7.64 14.19
N SER A 53 -4.60 7.12 14.45
CA SER A 53 -5.11 5.90 13.83
C SER A 53 -5.29 5.97 12.32
N GLU A 54 -5.27 7.17 11.74
CA GLU A 54 -5.42 7.40 10.30
C GLU A 54 -4.09 7.81 9.65
N PHE A 55 -2.95 7.65 10.32
CA PHE A 55 -1.66 8.05 9.76
C PHE A 55 -1.22 7.15 8.59
N ILE A 56 -1.45 7.65 7.37
CA ILE A 56 -1.28 6.94 6.09
C ILE A 56 0.09 6.29 5.96
N ASP A 57 1.15 7.00 6.32
CA ASP A 57 2.52 6.53 6.13
C ASP A 57 2.84 5.28 6.97
N SER A 58 2.32 5.21 8.20
CA SER A 58 2.47 4.03 9.07
C SER A 58 1.64 2.85 8.57
N HIS A 59 0.40 3.08 8.12
CA HIS A 59 -0.39 2.05 7.46
C HIS A 59 0.34 1.48 6.25
N ARG A 60 0.85 2.34 5.37
CA ARG A 60 1.61 1.90 4.19
C ARG A 60 2.83 1.06 4.57
N ARG A 61 3.66 1.51 5.52
CA ARG A 61 4.88 0.78 5.91
C ARG A 61 4.60 -0.58 6.56
N ILE A 62 3.64 -0.65 7.49
CA ILE A 62 3.23 -1.92 8.10
C ILE A 62 2.73 -2.87 7.00
N GLY A 63 1.85 -2.38 6.12
CA GLY A 63 1.34 -3.15 4.99
C GLY A 63 2.45 -3.74 4.11
N SER A 64 3.40 -2.91 3.69
CA SER A 64 4.52 -3.34 2.83
C SER A 64 5.48 -4.31 3.50
N LEU A 65 5.75 -4.13 4.80
CA LEU A 65 6.61 -5.06 5.55
C LEU A 65 5.94 -6.42 5.73
N LEU A 66 4.67 -6.43 6.11
CA LEU A 66 3.90 -7.67 6.30
C LEU A 66 3.62 -8.40 4.98
N ALA A 67 3.51 -7.69 3.85
CA ALA A 67 3.28 -8.30 2.54
C ALA A 67 4.39 -9.28 2.10
N LYS A 68 5.58 -9.18 2.70
CA LYS A 68 6.71 -10.10 2.47
C LYS A 68 6.50 -11.50 3.04
N HIS A 69 5.50 -11.66 3.90
CA HIS A 69 5.23 -12.85 4.69
C HIS A 69 3.82 -13.38 4.37
N PRO A 70 3.69 -14.54 3.68
CA PRO A 70 2.41 -15.09 3.28
C PRO A 70 1.38 -15.25 4.41
N GLU A 71 1.85 -15.62 5.60
CA GLU A 71 1.05 -15.75 6.81
C GLU A 71 0.41 -14.42 7.26
N SER A 72 0.97 -13.29 6.83
CA SER A 72 0.54 -11.94 7.21
C SER A 72 -0.21 -11.19 6.11
N TRP A 73 -0.45 -11.81 4.94
CA TRP A 73 -1.10 -11.16 3.80
C TRP A 73 -2.47 -10.56 4.13
N GLY A 74 -3.27 -11.22 4.98
CA GLY A 74 -4.56 -10.67 5.40
C GLY A 74 -4.44 -9.33 6.12
N VAL A 75 -3.48 -9.21 7.05
CA VAL A 75 -3.23 -7.98 7.82
C VAL A 75 -2.57 -6.92 6.93
N ALA A 76 -1.63 -7.33 6.08
CA ALA A 76 -0.99 -6.44 5.11
C ALA A 76 -2.02 -5.76 4.19
N ILE A 77 -2.95 -6.55 3.63
CA ILE A 77 -4.04 -6.05 2.78
C ILE A 77 -4.86 -4.99 3.53
N TRP A 78 -5.25 -5.26 4.78
CA TRP A 78 -6.04 -4.32 5.57
C TRP A 78 -5.33 -2.96 5.76
N HIS A 79 -4.03 -2.98 6.09
CA HIS A 79 -3.25 -1.76 6.23
C HIS A 79 -3.09 -1.00 4.91
N LEU A 80 -2.82 -1.70 3.80
CA LEU A 80 -2.69 -1.08 2.48
C LEU A 80 -4.03 -0.52 1.96
N GLU A 81 -5.14 -1.19 2.25
CA GLU A 81 -6.50 -0.69 1.95
C GLU A 81 -6.79 0.62 2.70
N LYS A 82 -6.42 0.70 3.98
CA LYS A 82 -6.53 1.93 4.78
C LYS A 82 -5.72 3.07 4.18
N ALA A 83 -4.46 2.81 3.82
CA ALA A 83 -3.62 3.81 3.18
C ALA A 83 -4.19 4.25 1.81
N LEU A 84 -4.73 3.32 1.01
CA LEU A 84 -5.26 3.60 -0.32
C LEU A 84 -6.56 4.40 -0.26
N ALA A 85 -7.39 4.15 0.76
CA ALA A 85 -8.64 4.89 0.97
C ALA A 85 -8.37 6.40 1.15
N GLN A 86 -7.27 6.76 1.80
CA GLN A 86 -6.89 8.15 2.00
C GLN A 86 -6.06 8.73 0.84
N SER A 87 -5.39 7.87 0.07
CA SER A 87 -4.60 8.25 -1.11
C SER A 87 -5.06 7.50 -2.38
N PRO A 88 -6.31 7.71 -2.85
CA PRO A 88 -6.92 6.86 -3.89
C PRO A 88 -6.25 6.95 -5.26
N LYS A 89 -5.43 7.97 -5.49
CA LYS A 89 -4.65 8.18 -6.72
C LYS A 89 -3.21 7.65 -6.62
N ASP A 90 -2.79 7.10 -5.48
CA ASP A 90 -1.46 6.51 -5.33
C ASP A 90 -1.39 5.20 -6.13
N LYS A 91 -0.73 5.27 -7.29
CA LYS A 91 -0.56 4.15 -8.21
C LYS A 91 0.32 3.06 -7.63
N ASN A 92 1.36 3.42 -6.87
CA ASN A 92 2.29 2.44 -6.31
C ASN A 92 1.58 1.60 -5.25
N LEU A 93 0.82 2.27 -4.38
CA LEU A 93 0.03 1.59 -3.36
C LEU A 93 -1.06 0.70 -3.96
N ARG A 94 -1.74 1.18 -5.01
CA ARG A 94 -2.72 0.37 -5.74
C ARG A 94 -2.09 -0.84 -6.42
N LEU A 95 -0.91 -0.66 -7.03
CA LEU A 95 -0.17 -1.75 -7.66
C LEU A 95 0.22 -2.82 -6.62
N GLU A 96 0.81 -2.40 -5.50
CA GLU A 96 1.21 -3.28 -4.40
C GLU A 96 0.02 -4.10 -3.87
N LEU A 97 -1.10 -3.42 -3.61
CA LEU A 97 -2.33 -4.06 -3.18
C LEU A 97 -2.90 -5.02 -4.25
N SER A 98 -2.82 -4.66 -5.54
CA SER A 98 -3.27 -5.54 -6.64
C SER A 98 -2.44 -6.82 -6.70
N LEU A 99 -1.11 -6.72 -6.59
CA LEU A 99 -0.23 -7.88 -6.57
C LEU A 99 -0.46 -8.75 -5.33
N LEU A 100 -0.76 -8.13 -4.19
CA LEU A 100 -1.06 -8.83 -2.95
C LEU A 100 -2.41 -9.56 -3.00
N TYR A 101 -3.44 -8.96 -3.64
CA TYR A 101 -4.70 -9.66 -3.90
C TYR A 101 -4.50 -10.88 -4.80
N LEU A 102 -3.66 -10.78 -5.85
CA LEU A 102 -3.32 -11.93 -6.68
C LEU A 102 -2.61 -13.02 -5.88
N ALA A 103 -1.62 -12.65 -5.06
CA ALA A 103 -0.86 -13.58 -4.23
C ALA A 103 -1.77 -14.35 -3.26
N ASN A 104 -2.71 -13.63 -2.63
CA ASN A 104 -3.64 -14.15 -1.64
C ASN A 104 -4.96 -14.67 -2.26
N GLU A 105 -4.98 -14.91 -3.58
CA GLU A 105 -6.11 -15.47 -4.34
C GLU A 105 -7.45 -14.71 -4.16
N LYS A 106 -7.38 -13.41 -3.86
CA LYS A 106 -8.54 -12.52 -3.73
C LYS A 106 -8.94 -11.96 -5.09
N TRP A 107 -9.44 -12.82 -5.96
CA TRP A 107 -9.73 -12.50 -7.37
C TRP A 107 -10.72 -11.36 -7.55
N MET A 108 -11.79 -11.33 -6.75
CA MET A 108 -12.83 -10.30 -6.84
C MET A 108 -12.29 -8.91 -6.45
N ASP A 109 -11.46 -8.84 -5.40
CA ASP A 109 -10.83 -7.58 -5.00
C ASP A 109 -9.80 -7.12 -6.05
N PHE A 110 -9.05 -8.05 -6.62
CA PHE A 110 -8.15 -7.76 -7.73
C PHE A 110 -8.89 -7.20 -8.96
N GLU A 111 -9.97 -7.84 -9.40
CA GLU A 111 -10.76 -7.38 -10.55
C GLU A 111 -11.34 -5.97 -10.32
N LYS A 112 -11.77 -5.68 -9.08
CA LYS A 112 -12.17 -4.33 -8.68
C LYS A 112 -11.02 -3.33 -8.88
N GLN A 113 -9.80 -3.66 -8.46
CA GLN A 113 -8.63 -2.80 -8.70
C GLN A 113 -8.30 -2.68 -10.19
N LEU A 114 -8.47 -3.74 -10.97
CA LEU A 114 -8.19 -3.78 -12.40
C LEU A 114 -9.05 -2.76 -13.17
N SER A 115 -10.32 -2.61 -12.77
CA SER A 115 -11.24 -1.63 -13.36
C SER A 115 -10.69 -0.20 -13.31
N PHE A 116 -10.00 0.18 -12.23
CA PHE A 116 -9.39 1.50 -12.11
C PHE A 116 -8.36 1.77 -13.21
N TRP A 117 -7.48 0.81 -13.49
CA TRP A 117 -6.44 0.97 -14.51
C TRP A 117 -7.04 1.06 -15.91
N ASN A 118 -8.11 0.30 -16.17
CA ASN A 118 -8.83 0.33 -17.44
C ASN A 118 -9.48 1.70 -17.69
N THR A 119 -10.16 2.27 -16.69
CA THR A 119 -10.94 3.51 -16.87
C THR A 119 -10.11 4.78 -16.82
N ASN A 120 -8.93 4.78 -16.18
CA ASN A 120 -8.11 5.98 -16.00
C ASN A 120 -7.05 6.17 -17.10
N GLY A 121 -7.09 5.39 -18.19
CA GLY A 121 -6.15 5.52 -19.31
C GLY A 121 -4.76 4.92 -19.05
N GLU A 122 -4.58 4.19 -17.95
CA GLU A 122 -3.33 3.53 -17.55
C GLU A 122 -3.21 2.16 -18.23
N LYS A 123 -3.19 2.16 -19.56
CA LYS A 123 -3.30 0.95 -20.39
C LYS A 123 -2.18 -0.06 -20.09
N ASP A 124 -0.96 0.39 -19.84
CA ASP A 124 0.17 -0.51 -19.56
C ASP A 124 -0.02 -1.28 -18.25
N PHE A 125 -0.49 -0.61 -17.19
CA PHE A 125 -0.85 -1.25 -15.93
C PHE A 125 -1.99 -2.25 -16.12
N PHE A 126 -3.04 -1.85 -16.83
CA PHE A 126 -4.17 -2.74 -17.12
C PHE A 126 -3.71 -3.98 -17.91
N LEU A 127 -2.93 -3.81 -18.97
CA LEU A 127 -2.43 -4.90 -19.81
C LEU A 127 -1.51 -5.84 -19.02
N GLY A 128 -0.53 -5.29 -18.30
CA GLY A 128 0.42 -6.09 -17.53
C GLY A 128 -0.26 -6.86 -16.39
N LEU A 129 -1.14 -6.22 -15.63
CA LEU A 129 -1.88 -6.88 -14.55
C LEU A 129 -2.91 -7.90 -15.07
N SER A 130 -3.57 -7.62 -16.19
CA SER A 130 -4.47 -8.58 -16.85
C SER A 130 -3.71 -9.82 -17.33
N ALA A 131 -2.56 -9.63 -17.98
CA ALA A 131 -1.72 -10.73 -18.42
C ALA A 131 -1.24 -11.56 -17.21
N LEU A 132 -0.83 -10.89 -16.13
CA LEU A 132 -0.41 -11.55 -14.90
C LEU A 132 -1.55 -12.36 -14.25
N TYR A 133 -2.75 -11.78 -14.16
CA TYR A 133 -3.94 -12.48 -13.67
C TYR A 133 -4.23 -13.74 -14.49
N ASN A 134 -4.19 -13.65 -15.81
CA ASN A 134 -4.38 -14.80 -16.70
C ASN A 134 -3.30 -15.88 -16.51
N CYS A 135 -2.05 -15.50 -16.25
CA CYS A 135 -1.00 -16.46 -15.87
C CYS A 135 -1.32 -17.17 -14.54
N GLU A 136 -2.00 -16.49 -13.61
CA GLU A 136 -2.31 -17.03 -12.29
C GLU A 136 -3.55 -17.93 -12.26
N THR A 137 -4.66 -17.54 -12.91
CA THR A 137 -5.97 -18.21 -12.77
C THR A 137 -6.26 -19.36 -13.76
N LYS A 138 -5.44 -19.54 -14.81
CA LYS A 138 -5.56 -20.57 -15.88
C LYS A 138 -6.65 -20.24 -16.92
N THR A 139 -6.39 -20.42 -18.22
CA THR A 139 -6.88 -21.60 -19.00
C THR A 139 -6.16 -21.81 -20.34
N THR A 140 -5.47 -20.81 -20.87
CA THR A 140 -4.66 -20.92 -22.10
C THR A 140 -3.24 -20.44 -21.78
N LYS A 141 -2.29 -21.37 -21.75
CA LYS A 141 -0.85 -21.09 -21.58
C LYS A 141 -0.30 -20.43 -22.84
N LEU A 142 -0.70 -19.19 -23.09
CA LEU A 142 -0.20 -18.41 -24.20
C LEU A 142 1.11 -17.74 -23.81
N GLN A 143 2.14 -18.01 -24.61
CA GLN A 143 3.44 -17.36 -24.46
C GLN A 143 3.32 -15.82 -24.52
N SER A 144 2.33 -15.29 -25.27
CA SER A 144 2.06 -13.85 -25.35
C SER A 144 1.77 -13.18 -24.01
N PHE A 145 1.12 -13.88 -23.07
CA PHE A 145 0.92 -13.34 -21.71
C PHE A 145 2.24 -13.27 -20.95
N SER A 146 3.06 -14.33 -21.01
CA SER A 146 4.39 -14.32 -20.41
C SER A 146 5.29 -13.24 -21.02
N ASP A 147 5.20 -13.02 -22.33
CA ASP A 147 5.98 -11.99 -23.01
C ASP A 147 5.55 -10.58 -22.59
N THR A 148 4.23 -10.37 -22.47
CA THR A 148 3.67 -9.11 -21.98
C THR A 148 4.09 -8.84 -20.55
N VAL A 149 3.97 -9.83 -19.65
CA VAL A 149 4.40 -9.69 -18.25
C VAL A 149 5.90 -9.39 -18.17
N ARG A 150 6.73 -10.05 -19.00
CA ARG A 150 8.17 -9.83 -19.05
C ARG A 150 8.55 -8.43 -19.54
N SER A 151 7.81 -7.87 -20.50
CA SER A 151 8.07 -6.52 -21.02
C SER A 151 7.67 -5.39 -20.06
N MET A 152 6.88 -5.67 -19.02
CA MET A 152 6.41 -4.66 -18.07
C MET A 152 7.40 -4.47 -16.92
N GLU A 153 8.02 -3.30 -16.86
CA GLU A 153 9.05 -2.98 -15.85
C GLU A 153 8.49 -2.98 -14.42
N PHE A 154 7.24 -2.54 -14.23
CA PHE A 154 6.61 -2.41 -12.92
C PHE A 154 6.25 -3.75 -12.26
N ILE A 155 6.28 -4.87 -13.00
CA ILE A 155 5.99 -6.19 -12.45
C ILE A 155 7.26 -6.76 -11.78
N PRO A 156 7.21 -7.18 -10.50
CA PRO A 156 8.36 -7.78 -9.84
C PRO A 156 8.86 -9.05 -10.54
N GLU A 157 10.18 -9.28 -10.53
CA GLU A 157 10.83 -10.42 -11.19
C GLU A 157 10.31 -11.80 -10.74
N PHE A 158 9.90 -11.91 -9.48
CA PHE A 158 9.24 -13.09 -8.95
C PHE A 158 8.01 -13.49 -9.80
N TRP A 159 7.15 -12.53 -10.12
CA TRP A 159 5.93 -12.74 -10.90
C TRP A 159 6.24 -13.03 -12.37
N LYS A 160 7.23 -12.35 -12.94
CA LYS A 160 7.72 -12.61 -14.30
C LYS A 160 8.18 -14.06 -14.44
N SER A 161 9.06 -14.51 -13.55
CA SER A 161 9.60 -15.86 -13.53
C SER A 161 8.51 -16.92 -13.32
N ARG A 162 7.57 -16.65 -12.41
CA ARG A 162 6.43 -17.53 -12.14
C ARG A 162 5.53 -17.71 -13.36
N CYS A 163 5.19 -16.62 -14.07
CA CYS A 163 4.40 -16.73 -15.30
C CYS A 163 5.15 -17.52 -16.39
N GLN A 164 6.44 -17.24 -16.60
CA GLN A 164 7.26 -17.94 -17.59
C GLN A 164 7.34 -19.46 -17.36
N ASN A 165 7.51 -19.89 -16.10
CA ASN A 165 7.55 -21.31 -15.75
C ASN A 165 6.21 -22.01 -16.00
N LYS A 166 5.09 -21.31 -15.80
CA LYS A 166 3.75 -21.85 -16.08
C LYS A 166 3.48 -22.02 -17.57
N THR A 167 4.04 -21.17 -18.44
CA THR A 167 3.88 -21.27 -19.91
C THR A 167 4.86 -22.25 -20.54
N SER A 168 6.07 -22.40 -19.98
CA SER A 168 7.14 -23.26 -20.54
C SER A 168 6.95 -24.76 -20.26
N ASN A 169 6.22 -25.14 -19.21
CA ASN A 169 5.91 -26.54 -18.89
C ASN A 169 4.75 -27.08 -19.74
N ASN A 170 4.84 -26.95 -21.06
CA ASN A 170 3.90 -27.46 -22.06
C ASN A 170 4.65 -28.22 -23.15
#